data_AF-A0A6I9YAS1-F1
#
_entry.id   AF-A0A6I9YAS1-F1
#
_cell.length_a   1.000
_cell.length_b   1.000
_cell.length_c   1.000
_cell.angle_alpha   90.00
_cell.angle_beta   90.00
_cell.angle_gamma   90.00
#
_symmetry.space_group_name_H-M   'P 1'
#
loop_
_entity.id
_entity.type
_entity.pdbx_description
1 polymer ?
#
loop_
_entity_poly.entity_id
_entity_poly.type
_entity_poly.pdbx_seq_one_letter_code
_entity_poly.pdbx_strand_id
1 'polypeptide(L)'
;MEARATERQFLAAPGNDGSERPMPLDSVEPPQACSSEKKPNLQFYPQHQRPSPSLCYSSLNTAKSVAEAAQPLHQANKPRRAMESNVQEQSKRTDIKVWLKTLQYCHGIPVHHPLLQNVVEKESRKDKRLKTQPIPFRRLNMVSSTIEENFFQGTLDFLMDYVSSKYYPPKDVTTYVVRQILLSPEHQEGQQEIQKDAYVLLMKIQALHPATVDTVVWDWQLLNEVMEVQEEIIPGRILFLQYVIQTLEDDFQKMIRTGVLHRSIAKAVLSCDKCFGNVKEVIEWLIAVVTGARISQQRKFLQETKNVLIGKSRHQSCNSIPELSLNETLQKEDASIQFQVQKEAALLQRMLSIAVEVDKSPNCNASKIADMIFSSLLNIPKRGQRDIFLSTMDCHLLRCKVLELLLHHSCSKPPNEPLSLTKILYFLNNVSLLLTYQDREKLWQRWDEILHQMNLLLLSYRKIVLGHLRNSVYERINLIIKAAKPKLQSKDYIEKSDIKHSIHSIQKKLRQIPGQPIPSHISEKIELLQVLLSTAMDI
;
A
#
# COMPACT_ATOMS: atom_id res chain seq x y z
N MET A 1 10.82 -58.86 43.32
CA MET A 1 10.19 -59.66 42.26
C MET A 1 9.96 -58.78 41.05
N GLU A 2 10.80 -58.64 40.02
CA GLU A 2 12.01 -59.34 39.49
C GLU A 2 11.77 -59.49 37.97
N ALA A 3 12.75 -59.40 37.07
CA ALA A 3 14.15 -58.98 37.22
C ALA A 3 14.68 -58.28 35.94
N ARG A 4 15.88 -57.70 36.07
CA ARG A 4 16.60 -56.89 35.09
C ARG A 4 17.23 -57.68 33.94
N ALA A 5 17.20 -57.05 32.75
CA ALA A 5 18.31 -56.73 31.82
C ALA A 5 19.54 -57.66 31.61
N THR A 6 19.92 -57.80 30.32
CA THR A 6 21.28 -57.93 29.74
C THR A 6 21.21 -57.73 28.20
N GLU A 7 22.27 -57.53 27.41
CA GLU A 7 23.39 -56.55 27.45
C GLU A 7 24.16 -56.61 26.10
N ARG A 8 24.87 -55.54 25.69
CA ARG A 8 25.92 -55.46 24.61
C ARG A 8 25.43 -55.69 23.16
N GLN A 9 25.90 -55.02 22.09
CA GLN A 9 27.19 -54.44 21.65
C GLN A 9 28.25 -55.44 21.15
N PHE A 10 28.58 -55.40 19.84
CA PHE A 10 29.92 -54.98 19.35
C PHE A 10 30.12 -55.09 17.81
N LEU A 11 30.85 -54.11 17.23
CA LEU A 11 31.76 -54.16 16.05
C LEU A 11 31.22 -54.61 14.66
N ALA A 12 31.88 -54.31 13.52
CA ALA A 12 32.73 -53.16 13.09
C ALA A 12 32.99 -53.21 11.56
N ALA A 13 33.59 -52.15 11.01
CA ALA A 13 34.09 -52.05 9.62
C ALA A 13 35.37 -52.91 9.38
N PRO A 14 35.82 -53.06 8.11
CA PRO A 14 36.79 -52.11 7.51
C PRO A 14 36.49 -51.77 6.02
N GLY A 15 37.23 -50.88 5.32
CA GLY A 15 38.36 -50.01 5.71
C GLY A 15 39.20 -49.54 4.49
N ASN A 16 40.32 -48.84 4.77
CA ASN A 16 41.38 -48.36 3.85
C ASN A 16 41.00 -47.30 2.80
N ASP A 17 41.89 -46.44 2.27
CA ASP A 17 43.15 -45.77 2.73
C ASP A 17 43.52 -44.72 1.63
N GLY A 18 44.44 -43.75 1.73
CA GLY A 18 45.44 -43.29 2.71
C GLY A 18 46.40 -42.30 1.97
N SER A 19 47.29 -41.48 2.55
CA SER A 19 47.66 -41.15 3.95
C SER A 19 47.69 -39.59 4.09
N GLU A 20 48.60 -38.79 4.68
CA GLU A 20 49.88 -38.93 5.39
C GLU A 20 50.04 -37.82 6.48
N ARG A 21 51.26 -37.50 6.96
CA ARG A 21 51.54 -36.67 8.17
C ARG A 21 52.80 -35.74 8.00
N PRO A 22 53.50 -35.23 9.05
CA PRO A 22 53.14 -34.00 9.82
C PRO A 22 54.29 -33.00 10.22
N MET A 23 53.93 -31.75 10.59
CA MET A 23 54.60 -30.83 11.60
C MET A 23 56.08 -30.36 11.34
N PRO A 24 56.70 -29.40 12.09
CA PRO A 24 56.27 -28.59 13.27
C PRO A 24 56.51 -27.04 13.14
N LEU A 25 56.71 -26.35 14.28
CA LEU A 25 56.96 -24.91 14.64
C LEU A 25 57.96 -24.10 13.74
N ASP A 26 58.07 -22.75 13.77
CA ASP A 26 58.17 -21.85 14.96
C ASP A 26 57.95 -20.31 14.75
N SER A 27 57.68 -19.61 15.87
CA SER A 27 57.82 -18.18 16.32
C SER A 27 58.03 -16.94 15.41
N VAL A 28 57.46 -15.79 15.85
CA VAL A 28 58.07 -14.44 16.14
C VAL A 28 57.10 -13.24 15.95
N GLU A 29 57.21 -12.22 16.83
CA GLU A 29 56.51 -10.90 16.83
C GLU A 29 57.43 -9.85 17.53
N PRO A 30 57.11 -8.53 17.64
CA PRO A 30 56.87 -7.46 16.65
C PRO A 30 58.13 -6.53 16.47
N PRO A 31 58.03 -5.31 15.87
CA PRO A 31 57.93 -4.08 16.70
C PRO A 31 57.17 -2.87 16.05
N GLN A 32 57.20 -1.69 16.70
CA GLN A 32 56.47 -0.45 16.31
C GLN A 32 57.35 0.67 15.67
N ALA A 33 56.64 1.63 15.04
CA ALA A 33 56.87 3.11 15.03
C ALA A 33 57.65 3.81 13.90
N CYS A 34 57.07 4.94 13.42
CA CYS A 34 57.63 6.14 12.77
C CYS A 34 58.55 5.97 11.52
N SER A 35 58.39 6.69 10.39
CA SER A 35 57.59 7.88 10.00
C SER A 35 57.47 7.93 8.44
N SER A 36 57.07 8.97 7.67
CA SER A 36 56.90 10.42 7.91
C SER A 36 55.97 11.12 6.86
N GLU A 37 56.12 12.45 6.76
CA GLU A 37 55.38 13.48 5.98
C GLU A 37 55.60 13.44 4.44
N LYS A 38 54.70 13.94 3.56
CA LYS A 38 54.12 15.32 3.51
C LYS A 38 52.69 15.45 2.93
N LYS A 39 52.06 16.57 3.30
CA LYS A 39 50.73 17.13 2.92
C LYS A 39 50.87 18.16 1.75
N PRO A 40 49.81 18.83 1.22
CA PRO A 40 48.42 19.04 1.70
C PRO A 40 47.33 18.68 0.65
N ASN A 41 46.02 18.98 0.75
CA ASN A 41 45.21 19.92 1.56
C ASN A 41 43.80 19.35 1.82
N LEU A 42 43.18 19.67 2.96
CA LEU A 42 41.75 19.45 3.25
C LEU A 42 41.28 20.43 4.33
N GLN A 43 40.13 21.09 4.12
CA GLN A 43 39.47 22.01 5.07
C GLN A 43 38.11 21.40 5.45
N PHE A 44 37.84 21.06 6.72
CA PHE A 44 37.60 21.88 7.92
C PHE A 44 36.13 22.32 8.08
N TYR A 45 35.42 21.70 9.05
CA TYR A 45 34.44 22.33 9.94
C TYR A 45 34.27 21.45 11.22
N PRO A 46 34.33 22.00 12.45
CA PRO A 46 34.29 21.22 13.70
C PRO A 46 32.93 21.21 14.43
N GLN A 47 32.83 20.42 15.49
CA GLN A 47 31.65 20.28 16.38
C GLN A 47 31.59 21.33 17.51
N HIS A 48 30.46 21.29 18.27
CA HIS A 48 30.09 21.93 19.55
C HIS A 48 28.87 22.88 19.40
N GLN A 49 27.91 23.00 20.34
CA GLN A 49 27.72 22.36 21.67
C GLN A 49 26.20 22.29 22.02
N ARG A 50 25.83 21.60 23.10
CA ARG A 50 24.43 21.52 23.63
C ARG A 50 24.16 22.65 24.63
N PRO A 51 23.01 23.36 24.56
CA PRO A 51 22.43 24.06 25.71
C PRO A 51 21.11 23.43 26.19
N SER A 52 20.73 23.72 27.43
CA SER A 52 19.46 23.36 28.11
C SER A 52 19.19 24.44 29.19
N PRO A 53 18.00 24.50 29.82
CA PRO A 53 17.18 25.71 29.87
C PRO A 53 17.64 26.77 30.88
N SER A 54 17.27 28.03 30.61
CA SER A 54 17.30 29.11 31.58
C SER A 54 16.02 29.96 31.53
N LEU A 55 15.49 30.28 32.71
CA LEU A 55 14.48 31.32 32.92
C LEU A 55 15.19 32.63 33.29
N CYS A 56 14.73 33.76 32.77
CA CYS A 56 14.69 35.02 33.53
C CYS A 56 13.79 36.09 32.87
N TYR A 57 13.46 37.11 33.66
CA TYR A 57 12.51 38.19 33.35
C TYR A 57 13.23 39.51 32.98
N SER A 58 12.45 40.48 32.49
CA SER A 58 12.62 41.95 32.65
C SER A 58 13.77 42.66 31.90
N SER A 59 13.67 43.94 31.50
CA SER A 59 12.54 44.88 31.37
C SER A 59 12.97 46.19 30.66
N LEU A 60 11.98 47.02 30.26
CA LEU A 60 12.10 48.47 29.91
C LEU A 60 12.86 48.77 28.59
N ASN A 61 12.62 49.87 27.84
CA ASN A 61 11.74 51.04 27.95
C ASN A 61 11.13 51.38 26.56
N THR A 62 9.97 52.04 26.44
CA THR A 62 9.83 53.51 26.38
C THR A 62 8.35 53.90 26.53
N ALA A 63 8.03 55.09 27.06
CA ALA A 63 6.73 55.39 27.68
C ALA A 63 5.94 56.59 27.08
N LYS A 64 4.62 56.60 27.33
CA LYS A 64 3.69 57.73 27.64
C LYS A 64 2.25 57.16 27.73
N SER A 65 1.61 57.10 28.91
CA SER A 65 0.72 58.12 29.54
C SER A 65 -0.56 58.41 28.73
N VAL A 66 -1.78 58.47 29.28
CA VAL A 66 -2.26 58.83 30.64
C VAL A 66 -3.38 57.85 31.11
N ALA A 67 -3.81 57.92 32.37
CA ALA A 67 -4.89 57.08 32.92
C ALA A 67 -5.94 57.88 33.73
N GLU A 68 -7.21 57.50 33.58
CA GLU A 68 -8.39 57.79 34.42
C GLU A 68 -9.39 56.63 34.22
N ALA A 69 -10.42 56.36 35.04
CA ALA A 69 -10.67 56.44 36.48
C ALA A 69 -12.13 55.94 36.72
N ALA A 70 -12.52 55.66 37.96
CA ALA A 70 -13.92 55.47 38.43
C ALA A 70 -14.80 54.31 37.86
N GLN A 71 -14.95 53.26 38.67
CA GLN A 71 -16.25 52.67 39.02
C GLN A 71 -16.79 53.41 40.29
N PRO A 72 -17.99 53.14 40.89
CA PRO A 72 -19.01 52.08 40.63
C PRO A 72 -20.48 52.58 40.64
N LEU A 73 -21.47 51.67 40.50
CA LEU A 73 -22.55 51.38 41.50
C LEU A 73 -23.68 50.48 40.94
N HIS A 74 -24.58 50.08 41.85
CA HIS A 74 -25.66 49.06 41.75
C HIS A 74 -26.81 49.42 40.74
N GLN A 75 -27.83 48.57 40.43
CA GLN A 75 -28.41 47.46 41.20
C GLN A 75 -29.22 46.43 40.37
N ALA A 76 -29.44 45.25 40.97
CA ALA A 76 -30.35 44.13 40.69
C ALA A 76 -31.27 44.11 39.44
N ASN A 77 -31.26 42.97 38.72
CA ASN A 77 -32.43 42.06 38.65
C ASN A 77 -32.08 40.63 38.13
N LYS A 78 -32.92 39.65 38.47
CA LYS A 78 -32.95 38.23 38.01
C LYS A 78 -34.42 37.89 37.64
N PRO A 79 -34.79 36.76 36.97
CA PRO A 79 -34.01 35.54 36.71
C PRO A 79 -34.19 34.88 35.30
N ARG A 80 -33.60 33.68 35.14
CA ARG A 80 -33.98 32.58 34.20
C ARG A 80 -34.01 32.85 32.68
N ARG A 81 -33.03 32.27 31.98
CA ARG A 81 -33.26 31.12 31.07
C ARG A 81 -32.04 30.21 31.07
N ALA A 82 -32.24 28.96 30.65
CA ALA A 82 -31.19 27.98 30.38
C ALA A 82 -31.23 27.60 28.88
N MET A 83 -30.36 26.66 28.47
CA MET A 83 -30.45 25.93 27.18
C MET A 83 -29.80 26.56 25.93
N GLU A 84 -28.59 27.13 26.03
CA GLU A 84 -27.75 27.46 24.85
C GLU A 84 -26.36 26.79 24.92
N SER A 85 -26.32 25.46 24.80
CA SER A 85 -25.06 24.69 24.81
C SER A 85 -25.12 23.37 24.01
N ASN A 86 -25.72 23.36 22.81
CA ASN A 86 -25.76 22.18 21.94
C ASN A 86 -25.70 22.48 20.43
N VAL A 87 -26.31 23.59 19.98
CA VAL A 87 -26.48 23.89 18.54
C VAL A 87 -25.14 24.01 17.79
N GLN A 88 -24.12 24.62 18.41
CA GLN A 88 -22.85 24.92 17.75
C GLN A 88 -21.89 23.72 17.62
N GLU A 89 -22.14 22.62 18.34
CA GLU A 89 -21.30 21.41 18.28
C GLU A 89 -21.81 20.40 17.24
N GLN A 90 -23.13 20.30 17.05
CA GLN A 90 -23.72 19.43 16.02
C GLN A 90 -23.43 19.91 14.59
N SER A 91 -23.33 21.24 14.38
CA SER A 91 -22.92 21.82 13.09
C SER A 91 -21.53 21.32 12.65
N LYS A 92 -20.49 21.59 13.45
CA LYS A 92 -19.09 21.20 13.15
C LYS A 92 -18.90 19.70 12.92
N ARG A 93 -19.67 18.86 13.63
CA ARG A 93 -19.55 17.39 13.56
C ARG A 93 -20.16 16.78 12.29
N THR A 94 -20.99 17.53 11.56
CA THR A 94 -21.62 17.08 10.32
C THR A 94 -20.67 17.23 9.13
N ASP A 95 -19.92 18.33 9.08
CA ASP A 95 -18.97 18.65 8.01
C ASP A 95 -17.82 17.63 7.91
N ILE A 96 -17.23 17.27 9.06
CA ILE A 96 -16.15 16.27 9.15
C ILE A 96 -16.54 14.94 8.50
N LYS A 97 -17.82 14.53 8.52
CA LYS A 97 -18.28 13.29 7.87
C LYS A 97 -18.35 13.37 6.35
N VAL A 98 -18.59 14.55 5.78
CA VAL A 98 -18.52 14.78 4.33
C VAL A 98 -17.06 14.87 3.93
N TRP A 99 -16.27 15.66 4.66
CA TRP A 99 -14.83 15.81 4.46
C TRP A 99 -14.04 14.50 4.56
N LEU A 100 -14.42 13.56 5.44
CA LEU A 100 -13.85 12.20 5.48
C LEU A 100 -14.12 11.39 4.19
N LYS A 101 -15.18 11.69 3.45
CA LYS A 101 -15.42 11.14 2.10
C LYS A 101 -14.65 11.91 1.01
N THR A 102 -14.15 13.10 1.30
CA THR A 102 -13.24 13.88 0.45
C THR A 102 -11.77 13.47 0.66
N LEU A 103 -11.44 12.88 1.82
CA LEU A 103 -10.21 12.11 2.04
C LEU A 103 -10.23 10.75 1.30
N GLN A 104 -10.40 10.78 -0.02
CA GLN A 104 -10.25 9.61 -0.88
C GLN A 104 -8.76 9.24 -1.01
N TYR A 105 -8.23 8.58 0.02
CA TYR A 105 -6.94 7.87 0.03
C TYR A 105 -6.90 6.61 -0.84
N CYS A 106 -7.99 6.41 -1.56
CA CYS A 106 -8.49 5.20 -2.15
C CYS A 106 -9.50 5.66 -3.19
N HIS A 107 -9.04 5.96 -4.41
CA HIS A 107 -9.90 6.36 -5.53
C HIS A 107 -10.46 5.14 -6.26
N GLY A 108 -9.77 4.00 -6.18
CA GLY A 108 -10.37 2.71 -6.48
C GLY A 108 -11.61 2.48 -5.63
N ILE A 109 -12.65 1.92 -6.26
CA ILE A 109 -13.89 1.41 -5.67
C ILE A 109 -13.60 0.93 -4.25
N PRO A 110 -14.21 1.51 -3.18
CA PRO A 110 -14.05 0.99 -1.83
C PRO A 110 -14.29 -0.52 -1.84
N VAL A 111 -13.60 -1.28 -0.97
CA VAL A 111 -13.84 -2.71 -0.80
C VAL A 111 -15.21 -2.87 -0.15
N HIS A 112 -16.25 -2.70 -0.97
CA HIS A 112 -17.50 -2.13 -0.50
C HIS A 112 -18.21 -3.13 0.42
N HIS A 113 -19.02 -2.57 1.30
CA HIS A 113 -20.10 -3.29 1.95
C HIS A 113 -21.43 -3.07 1.19
N PRO A 114 -21.59 -3.14 -0.16
CA PRO A 114 -22.80 -2.59 -0.79
C PRO A 114 -24.03 -3.46 -0.48
N LEU A 115 -23.81 -4.78 -0.43
CA LEU A 115 -24.73 -5.81 0.04
C LEU A 115 -25.12 -5.62 1.52
N LEU A 116 -24.17 -5.13 2.33
CA LEU A 116 -24.29 -5.02 3.77
C LEU A 116 -24.63 -3.59 4.27
N GLN A 117 -24.54 -2.55 3.44
CA GLN A 117 -24.86 -1.17 3.86
C GLN A 117 -26.33 -1.09 4.27
N ASN A 118 -27.22 -1.79 3.55
CA ASN A 118 -28.62 -1.92 3.93
C ASN A 118 -28.82 -2.65 5.27
N VAL A 119 -27.93 -3.58 5.64
CA VAL A 119 -27.95 -4.31 6.93
C VAL A 119 -27.45 -3.39 8.05
N VAL A 120 -26.26 -2.80 7.86
CA VAL A 120 -25.63 -1.86 8.81
C VAL A 120 -26.50 -0.62 9.04
N GLU A 121 -27.17 -0.08 8.03
CA GLU A 121 -28.14 1.01 8.20
C GLU A 121 -29.43 0.57 8.90
N LYS A 122 -29.93 -0.66 8.68
CA LYS A 122 -31.09 -1.20 9.41
C LYS A 122 -30.75 -1.45 10.89
N GLU A 123 -29.57 -1.97 11.21
CA GLU A 123 -29.15 -2.25 12.58
C GLU A 123 -28.70 -1.00 13.34
N SER A 124 -27.91 -0.12 12.72
CA SER A 124 -27.45 1.13 13.36
C SER A 124 -28.56 2.15 13.58
N ARG A 125 -29.73 2.01 12.93
CA ARG A 125 -30.96 2.77 13.25
C ARG A 125 -31.68 2.26 14.50
N LYS A 126 -31.47 1.01 14.93
CA LYS A 126 -32.18 0.42 16.08
C LYS A 126 -31.54 0.78 17.42
N ASP A 127 -30.25 0.49 17.63
CA ASP A 127 -29.63 0.56 18.96
C ASP A 127 -28.26 1.26 19.01
N LYS A 128 -28.24 2.60 19.10
CA LYS A 128 -27.00 3.39 19.29
C LYS A 128 -26.54 3.53 20.76
N ARG A 129 -27.09 2.72 21.68
CA ARG A 129 -26.83 2.82 23.13
C ARG A 129 -26.59 1.49 23.86
N LEU A 130 -26.73 0.35 23.21
CA LEU A 130 -26.43 -0.94 23.85
C LEU A 130 -24.92 -1.18 23.90
N LYS A 131 -24.44 -1.76 25.00
CA LYS A 131 -23.07 -2.28 25.08
C LYS A 131 -22.96 -3.49 24.17
N THR A 132 -21.90 -3.55 23.37
CA THR A 132 -21.54 -4.76 22.61
C THR A 132 -21.17 -5.90 23.57
N GLN A 133 -21.52 -7.12 23.20
CA GLN A 133 -21.31 -8.33 24.00
C GLN A 133 -20.92 -9.49 23.08
N PRO A 134 -20.18 -10.50 23.55
CA PRO A 134 -19.98 -11.73 22.78
C PRO A 134 -21.34 -12.41 22.52
N ILE A 135 -21.43 -13.20 21.44
CA ILE A 135 -22.59 -14.07 21.19
C ILE A 135 -22.85 -14.95 22.44
N PRO A 136 -24.11 -15.07 22.94
CA PRO A 136 -24.39 -15.83 24.15
C PRO A 136 -24.02 -17.31 24.04
N PHE A 137 -23.51 -17.90 25.13
CA PHE A 137 -23.02 -19.29 25.20
C PHE A 137 -23.92 -20.32 24.49
N ARG A 138 -25.24 -20.33 24.74
CA ARG A 138 -26.17 -21.27 24.07
C ARG A 138 -26.16 -21.20 22.54
N ARG A 139 -25.88 -20.04 21.95
CA ARG A 139 -25.71 -19.85 20.50
C ARG A 139 -24.31 -20.24 20.04
N LEU A 140 -23.28 -19.92 20.83
CA LEU A 140 -21.91 -20.35 20.54
C LEU A 140 -21.79 -21.87 20.50
N ASN A 141 -22.44 -22.60 21.41
CA ASN A 141 -22.41 -24.07 21.40
C ASN A 141 -22.90 -24.67 20.08
N MET A 142 -23.89 -24.04 19.41
CA MET A 142 -24.37 -24.50 18.09
C MET A 142 -23.31 -24.30 17.00
N VAL A 143 -22.55 -23.20 17.08
CA VAL A 143 -21.39 -22.94 16.21
C VAL A 143 -20.21 -23.87 16.56
N SER A 144 -20.00 -24.19 17.84
CA SER A 144 -18.98 -25.14 18.28
C SER A 144 -19.24 -26.54 17.74
N SER A 145 -20.49 -27.03 17.79
CA SER A 145 -20.82 -28.34 17.21
C SER A 145 -20.59 -28.38 15.69
N THR A 146 -20.94 -27.33 14.94
CA THR A 146 -20.65 -27.32 13.48
C THR A 146 -19.14 -27.16 13.19
N ILE A 147 -18.37 -26.54 14.08
CA ILE A 147 -16.90 -26.50 14.02
C ILE A 147 -16.29 -27.88 14.30
N GLU A 148 -16.79 -28.59 15.32
CA GLU A 148 -16.35 -29.94 15.70
C GLU A 148 -16.67 -30.98 14.61
N GLU A 149 -17.81 -30.82 13.92
CA GLU A 149 -18.22 -31.61 12.75
C GLU A 149 -17.52 -31.20 11.44
N ASN A 150 -16.73 -30.12 11.44
CA ASN A 150 -16.15 -29.47 10.25
C ASN A 150 -17.21 -29.04 9.20
N PHE A 151 -18.45 -28.82 9.62
CA PHE A 151 -19.53 -28.35 8.76
C PHE A 151 -19.41 -26.83 8.54
N PHE A 152 -18.57 -26.46 7.57
CA PHE A 152 -18.25 -25.06 7.29
C PHE A 152 -19.47 -24.20 6.95
N GLN A 153 -20.41 -24.69 6.12
CA GLN A 153 -21.58 -23.89 5.75
C GLN A 153 -22.47 -23.58 6.96
N GLY A 154 -22.85 -24.58 7.77
CA GLY A 154 -23.65 -24.34 8.99
C GLY A 154 -22.93 -23.43 10.00
N THR A 155 -21.60 -23.52 10.07
CA THR A 155 -20.78 -22.60 10.87
C THR A 155 -20.91 -21.15 10.37
N LEU A 156 -20.87 -20.93 9.06
CA LEU A 156 -21.05 -19.60 8.45
C LEU A 156 -22.49 -19.11 8.60
N ASP A 157 -23.49 -19.95 8.36
CA ASP A 157 -24.93 -19.61 8.44
C ASP A 157 -25.30 -19.17 9.86
N PHE A 158 -24.94 -19.95 10.89
CA PHE A 158 -25.19 -19.57 12.29
C PHE A 158 -24.47 -18.28 12.67
N LEU A 159 -23.23 -18.07 12.22
CA LEU A 159 -22.53 -16.81 12.49
C LEU A 159 -23.15 -15.62 11.74
N MET A 160 -23.62 -15.82 10.51
CA MET A 160 -24.33 -14.81 9.74
C MET A 160 -25.64 -14.39 10.42
N ASP A 161 -26.38 -15.32 11.04
CA ASP A 161 -27.59 -15.02 11.82
C ASP A 161 -27.30 -14.40 13.21
N TYR A 162 -26.19 -14.79 13.86
CA TYR A 162 -25.92 -14.38 15.25
C TYR A 162 -25.14 -13.07 15.36
N VAL A 163 -24.29 -12.75 14.38
CA VAL A 163 -23.54 -11.48 14.33
C VAL A 163 -24.49 -10.32 14.03
N SER A 164 -24.45 -9.29 14.88
CA SER A 164 -25.32 -8.10 14.83
C SER A 164 -24.66 -6.94 15.57
N SER A 165 -25.16 -5.71 15.43
CA SER A 165 -24.64 -4.53 16.12
C SER A 165 -24.51 -4.65 17.64
N LYS A 166 -25.24 -5.58 18.28
CA LYS A 166 -25.07 -5.95 19.69
C LYS A 166 -24.08 -7.09 19.92
N TYR A 167 -24.13 -8.15 19.11
CA TYR A 167 -23.39 -9.39 19.35
C TYR A 167 -22.23 -9.60 18.36
N TYR A 168 -21.03 -9.81 18.90
CA TYR A 168 -19.82 -10.12 18.13
C TYR A 168 -19.33 -11.56 18.38
N PRO A 169 -18.66 -12.20 17.41
CA PRO A 169 -18.11 -13.54 17.60
C PRO A 169 -16.79 -13.49 18.40
N PRO A 170 -16.50 -14.50 19.23
CA PRO A 170 -15.21 -14.65 19.91
C PRO A 170 -14.00 -14.62 18.95
N LYS A 171 -12.82 -14.29 19.49
CA LYS A 171 -11.60 -14.14 18.69
C LYS A 171 -11.14 -15.48 18.10
N ASP A 172 -11.23 -16.54 18.89
CA ASP A 172 -11.04 -17.94 18.53
C ASP A 172 -11.95 -18.37 17.36
N VAL A 173 -13.28 -18.27 17.50
CA VAL A 173 -14.24 -18.54 16.41
C VAL A 173 -13.92 -17.74 15.15
N THR A 174 -13.58 -16.45 15.28
CA THR A 174 -13.25 -15.60 14.12
C THR A 174 -11.90 -15.98 13.48
N THR A 175 -10.95 -16.47 14.29
CA THR A 175 -9.67 -17.02 13.82
C THR A 175 -9.86 -18.35 13.10
N TYR A 176 -10.81 -19.19 13.53
CA TYR A 176 -11.21 -20.40 12.82
C TYR A 176 -11.79 -20.09 11.44
N VAL A 177 -12.71 -19.13 11.32
CA VAL A 177 -13.26 -18.69 10.01
C VAL A 177 -12.15 -18.23 9.07
N VAL A 178 -11.15 -17.49 9.57
CA VAL A 178 -9.99 -17.09 8.76
C VAL A 178 -9.11 -18.28 8.37
N ARG A 179 -8.64 -19.08 9.33
CA ARG A 179 -7.60 -20.10 9.08
C ARG A 179 -8.12 -21.41 8.49
N GLN A 180 -9.32 -21.85 8.86
CA GLN A 180 -9.87 -23.18 8.51
C GLN A 180 -10.99 -23.13 7.46
N ILE A 181 -11.60 -21.97 7.20
CA ILE A 181 -12.63 -21.82 6.16
C ILE A 181 -12.10 -20.99 4.99
N LEU A 182 -11.73 -19.72 5.23
CA LEU A 182 -11.26 -18.83 4.17
C LEU A 182 -9.93 -19.32 3.57
N LEU A 183 -8.95 -19.64 4.41
CA LEU A 183 -7.61 -20.05 4.01
C LEU A 183 -7.44 -21.58 3.85
N SER A 184 -8.53 -22.34 3.80
CA SER A 184 -8.44 -23.81 3.63
C SER A 184 -7.77 -24.17 2.29
N PRO A 185 -6.72 -25.02 2.29
CA PRO A 185 -6.02 -25.46 1.09
C PRO A 185 -6.68 -26.66 0.41
N GLU A 186 -7.74 -27.22 0.98
CA GLU A 186 -8.48 -28.32 0.35
C GLU A 186 -9.16 -27.86 -0.95
N HIS A 187 -9.59 -28.82 -1.78
CA HIS A 187 -10.25 -28.55 -3.06
C HIS A 187 -11.53 -29.39 -3.18
N GLN A 188 -12.55 -29.01 -2.42
CA GLN A 188 -13.88 -29.61 -2.49
C GLN A 188 -14.79 -28.82 -3.45
N GLU A 189 -15.76 -29.49 -4.08
CA GLU A 189 -16.74 -28.81 -4.93
C GLU A 189 -17.58 -27.82 -4.10
N GLY A 190 -17.88 -26.64 -4.66
CA GLY A 190 -18.57 -25.56 -3.94
C GLY A 190 -17.70 -24.73 -2.99
N GLN A 191 -16.45 -25.12 -2.70
CA GLN A 191 -15.59 -24.43 -1.71
C GLN A 191 -15.31 -22.95 -2.04
N GLN A 192 -15.31 -22.56 -3.32
CA GLN A 192 -15.22 -21.16 -3.74
C GLN A 192 -16.42 -20.30 -3.27
N GLU A 193 -17.57 -20.90 -2.99
CA GLU A 193 -18.76 -20.21 -2.49
C GLU A 193 -18.66 -20.07 -0.96
N ILE A 194 -18.29 -21.15 -0.27
CA ILE A 194 -17.97 -21.15 1.17
C ILE A 194 -16.90 -20.09 1.51
N GLN A 195 -15.86 -19.94 0.69
CA GLN A 195 -14.84 -18.90 0.88
C GLN A 195 -15.37 -17.47 0.65
N LYS A 196 -16.30 -17.27 -0.30
CA LYS A 196 -16.97 -15.97 -0.51
C LYS A 196 -17.87 -15.64 0.67
N ASP A 197 -18.61 -16.61 1.20
CA ASP A 197 -19.47 -16.44 2.38
C ASP A 197 -18.67 -16.19 3.65
N ALA A 198 -17.54 -16.88 3.84
CA ALA A 198 -16.58 -16.60 4.92
C ALA A 198 -16.04 -15.16 4.83
N TYR A 199 -15.68 -14.70 3.63
CA TYR A 199 -15.29 -13.32 3.38
C TYR A 199 -16.44 -12.32 3.66
N VAL A 200 -17.66 -12.60 3.22
CA VAL A 200 -18.85 -11.75 3.48
C VAL A 200 -19.16 -11.67 4.97
N LEU A 201 -19.04 -12.78 5.71
CA LEU A 201 -19.17 -12.82 7.16
C LEU A 201 -18.09 -11.97 7.85
N LEU A 202 -16.81 -12.12 7.46
CA LEU A 202 -15.71 -11.31 8.00
C LEU A 202 -15.93 -9.82 7.71
N MET A 203 -16.42 -9.45 6.53
CA MET A 203 -16.80 -8.09 6.19
C MET A 203 -18.03 -7.58 6.97
N LYS A 204 -18.98 -8.46 7.32
CA LYS A 204 -20.11 -8.13 8.23
C LYS A 204 -19.63 -7.89 9.66
N ILE A 205 -18.76 -8.75 10.18
CA ILE A 205 -18.13 -8.60 11.50
C ILE A 205 -17.38 -7.28 11.56
N GLN A 206 -16.51 -7.01 10.58
CA GLN A 206 -15.71 -5.79 10.51
C GLN A 206 -16.55 -4.52 10.37
N ALA A 207 -17.66 -4.54 9.62
CA ALA A 207 -18.55 -3.38 9.48
C ALA A 207 -19.30 -3.02 10.78
N LEU A 208 -19.66 -4.02 11.58
CA LEU A 208 -20.43 -3.87 12.82
C LEU A 208 -19.54 -3.66 14.06
N HIS A 209 -18.40 -4.35 14.09
CA HIS A 209 -17.42 -4.36 15.19
C HIS A 209 -15.99 -4.14 14.66
N PRO A 210 -15.65 -2.95 14.12
CA PRO A 210 -14.35 -2.72 13.48
C PRO A 210 -13.19 -3.02 14.45
N ALA A 211 -12.21 -3.79 13.98
CA ALA A 211 -11.15 -4.36 14.81
C ALA A 211 -10.35 -3.34 15.67
N THR A 212 -9.69 -3.87 16.70
CA THR A 212 -8.62 -3.21 17.48
C THR A 212 -7.41 -4.13 17.54
N VAL A 213 -6.30 -3.63 18.08
CA VAL A 213 -5.06 -4.41 18.32
C VAL A 213 -5.34 -5.70 19.10
N ASP A 214 -6.32 -5.68 19.99
CA ASP A 214 -6.73 -6.82 20.82
C ASP A 214 -7.57 -7.84 20.04
N THR A 215 -8.49 -7.36 19.18
CA THR A 215 -9.50 -8.20 18.50
C THR A 215 -9.11 -8.65 17.09
N VAL A 216 -8.07 -8.07 16.47
CA VAL A 216 -7.59 -8.50 15.15
C VAL A 216 -7.11 -9.96 15.17
N VAL A 217 -7.55 -10.73 14.18
CA VAL A 217 -7.38 -12.21 14.08
C VAL A 217 -6.24 -12.63 13.15
N TRP A 218 -5.59 -11.66 12.52
CA TRP A 218 -4.42 -11.83 11.68
C TRP A 218 -3.26 -11.02 12.24
N ASP A 219 -2.05 -11.45 11.93
CA ASP A 219 -0.79 -10.77 12.23
C ASP A 219 0.08 -10.72 10.96
N TRP A 220 1.27 -10.14 11.06
CA TRP A 220 2.16 -10.05 9.89
C TRP A 220 2.70 -11.40 9.45
N GLN A 221 2.90 -12.34 10.37
CA GLN A 221 3.41 -13.67 10.05
C GLN A 221 2.40 -14.43 9.18
N LEU A 222 1.12 -14.47 9.58
CA LEU A 222 0.05 -15.08 8.78
C LEU A 222 -0.08 -14.41 7.41
N LEU A 223 0.06 -13.08 7.32
CA LEU A 223 0.00 -12.40 6.03
C LEU A 223 1.16 -12.80 5.13
N ASN A 224 2.40 -12.85 5.64
CA ASN A 224 3.55 -13.30 4.87
C ASN A 224 3.43 -14.77 4.44
N GLU A 225 3.04 -15.66 5.35
CA GLU A 225 2.77 -17.08 5.07
C GLU A 225 1.75 -17.25 3.93
N VAL A 226 0.65 -16.50 3.95
CA VAL A 226 -0.39 -16.55 2.92
C VAL A 226 0.00 -15.86 1.62
N MET A 227 0.81 -14.80 1.68
CA MET A 227 1.21 -14.03 0.50
C MET A 227 2.37 -14.66 -0.28
N GLU A 228 3.23 -15.46 0.33
CA GLU A 228 4.27 -16.22 -0.37
C GLU A 228 3.73 -17.49 -1.05
N VAL A 229 2.65 -18.07 -0.53
CA VAL A 229 1.99 -19.24 -1.11
C VAL A 229 1.15 -18.85 -2.33
N GLN A 230 1.08 -19.74 -3.34
CA GLN A 230 0.32 -19.47 -4.57
C GLN A 230 -1.21 -19.57 -4.36
N GLU A 231 -1.98 -18.80 -5.14
CA GLU A 231 -3.44 -18.72 -4.98
C GLU A 231 -4.12 -20.09 -5.24
N GLU A 232 -3.49 -20.95 -6.04
CA GLU A 232 -3.99 -22.29 -6.31
C GLU A 232 -3.75 -23.28 -5.17
N ILE A 233 -2.84 -22.95 -4.23
CA ILE A 233 -2.63 -23.70 -3.00
C ILE A 233 -3.54 -23.13 -1.88
N ILE A 234 -3.86 -21.82 -1.92
CA ILE A 234 -4.78 -21.16 -0.99
C ILE A 234 -5.77 -20.28 -1.79
N PRO A 235 -6.91 -20.83 -2.27
CA PRO A 235 -7.85 -20.08 -3.12
C PRO A 235 -8.47 -18.85 -2.45
N GLY A 236 -8.48 -18.80 -1.11
CA GLY A 236 -8.89 -17.62 -0.35
C GLY A 236 -7.84 -16.50 -0.24
N ARG A 237 -6.61 -16.65 -0.78
CA ARG A 237 -5.48 -15.71 -0.61
C ARG A 237 -5.89 -14.25 -0.87
N ILE A 238 -6.53 -14.00 -2.01
CA ILE A 238 -6.88 -12.64 -2.44
C ILE A 238 -8.08 -12.09 -1.67
N LEU A 239 -9.01 -12.94 -1.21
CA LEU A 239 -10.09 -12.55 -0.31
C LEU A 239 -9.55 -12.18 1.09
N PHE A 240 -8.54 -12.91 1.58
CA PHE A 240 -7.87 -12.62 2.84
C PHE A 240 -7.06 -11.31 2.77
N LEU A 241 -6.25 -11.10 1.73
CA LEU A 241 -5.56 -9.82 1.49
C LEU A 241 -6.54 -8.65 1.45
N GLN A 242 -7.68 -8.84 0.78
CA GLN A 242 -8.76 -7.86 0.66
C GLN A 242 -9.43 -7.56 2.03
N TYR A 243 -9.61 -8.57 2.89
CA TYR A 243 -10.08 -8.40 4.28
C TYR A 243 -9.04 -7.70 5.19
N VAL A 244 -7.75 -8.03 5.05
CA VAL A 244 -6.65 -7.38 5.77
C VAL A 244 -6.59 -5.89 5.43
N ILE A 245 -6.70 -5.53 4.15
CA ILE A 245 -6.73 -4.14 3.70
C ILE A 245 -7.95 -3.38 4.26
N GLN A 246 -9.15 -3.97 4.23
CA GLN A 246 -10.33 -3.35 4.85
C GLN A 246 -10.12 -3.14 6.37
N THR A 247 -9.54 -4.13 7.05
CA THR A 247 -9.21 -4.03 8.49
C THR A 247 -8.30 -2.82 8.76
N LEU A 248 -7.28 -2.61 7.92
CA LEU A 248 -6.35 -1.50 8.02
C LEU A 248 -6.99 -0.15 7.69
N GLU A 249 -7.85 -0.07 6.66
CA GLU A 249 -8.54 1.17 6.28
C GLU A 249 -9.49 1.66 7.38
N ASP A 250 -10.31 0.76 7.94
CA ASP A 250 -11.25 1.12 9.01
C ASP A 250 -10.54 1.55 10.29
N ASP A 251 -9.48 0.83 10.69
CA ASP A 251 -8.63 1.20 11.84
C ASP A 251 -7.98 2.58 11.62
N PHE A 252 -7.34 2.79 10.46
CA PHE A 252 -6.73 4.07 10.10
C PHE A 252 -7.75 5.22 10.16
N GLN A 253 -8.92 5.03 9.54
CA GLN A 253 -10.03 5.99 9.55
C GLN A 253 -10.58 6.25 10.96
N LYS A 254 -10.75 5.20 11.78
CA LYS A 254 -11.21 5.24 13.18
C LYS A 254 -10.23 6.00 14.07
N MET A 255 -8.92 5.74 13.93
CA MET A 255 -7.87 6.33 14.76
C MET A 255 -7.50 7.77 14.34
N ILE A 256 -7.70 8.15 13.08
CA ILE A 256 -7.65 9.57 12.67
C ILE A 256 -8.77 10.35 13.36
N ARG A 257 -10.01 9.84 13.32
CA ARG A 257 -11.20 10.50 13.91
C ARG A 257 -11.12 10.70 15.43
N THR A 258 -10.34 9.87 16.13
CA THR A 258 -10.11 9.95 17.58
C THR A 258 -8.78 10.60 17.96
N GLY A 259 -7.96 11.04 16.99
CA GLY A 259 -6.67 11.71 17.26
C GLY A 259 -5.53 10.79 17.74
N VAL A 260 -5.70 9.46 17.65
CA VAL A 260 -4.76 8.47 18.21
C VAL A 260 -4.21 7.49 17.17
N LEU A 261 -3.95 7.95 15.93
CA LEU A 261 -3.27 7.19 14.87
C LEU A 261 -1.94 6.53 15.33
N HIS A 262 -1.30 7.07 16.37
CA HIS A 262 -0.12 6.46 17.00
C HIS A 262 -0.37 5.07 17.64
N ARG A 263 -1.63 4.63 17.77
CA ARG A 263 -2.06 3.33 18.33
C ARG A 263 -2.77 2.43 17.32
N SER A 264 -2.80 2.82 16.04
CA SER A 264 -3.54 2.09 15.02
C SER A 264 -2.80 0.81 14.59
N ILE A 265 -3.57 -0.22 14.23
CA ILE A 265 -3.06 -1.44 13.58
C ILE A 265 -2.28 -1.06 12.31
N ALA A 266 -2.83 -0.16 11.49
CA ALA A 266 -2.18 0.32 10.28
C ALA A 266 -0.78 0.89 10.53
N LYS A 267 -0.57 1.63 11.62
CA LYS A 267 0.75 2.12 12.00
C LYS A 267 1.63 1.03 12.61
N ALA A 268 1.07 0.13 13.42
CA ALA A 268 1.82 -1.00 14.00
C ALA A 268 2.35 -1.97 12.92
N VAL A 269 1.70 -2.02 11.75
CA VAL A 269 2.03 -2.93 10.66
C VAL A 269 2.80 -2.25 9.52
N LEU A 270 2.46 -1.01 9.13
CA LEU A 270 2.97 -0.36 7.91
C LEU A 270 3.79 0.93 8.15
N SER A 271 4.21 1.21 9.39
CA SER A 271 5.06 2.37 9.68
C SER A 271 6.43 2.26 8.98
N CYS A 272 6.77 3.25 8.17
CA CYS A 272 8.08 3.41 7.56
C CYS A 272 9.17 3.78 8.58
N ASP A 273 8.78 4.35 9.73
CA ASP A 273 9.69 4.63 10.85
C ASP A 273 10.13 3.35 11.58
N LYS A 274 9.23 2.36 11.72
CA LYS A 274 9.41 1.20 12.62
C LYS A 274 9.41 -0.18 11.95
N CYS A 275 8.59 -0.35 10.91
CA CYS A 275 8.18 -1.64 10.34
C CYS A 275 8.48 -1.67 8.83
N PHE A 276 9.61 -1.07 8.41
CA PHE A 276 9.92 -0.92 6.99
C PHE A 276 10.26 -2.26 6.30
N GLY A 277 10.56 -3.34 7.05
CA GLY A 277 10.63 -4.71 6.52
C GLY A 277 9.31 -5.14 5.89
N ASN A 278 8.22 -5.00 6.64
CA ASN A 278 6.85 -5.24 6.17
C ASN A 278 6.52 -4.44 4.89
N VAL A 279 6.92 -3.16 4.84
CA VAL A 279 6.71 -2.31 3.66
C VAL A 279 7.57 -2.75 2.48
N LYS A 280 8.79 -3.24 2.73
CA LYS A 280 9.66 -3.88 1.74
C LYS A 280 9.01 -5.16 1.16
N GLU A 281 8.48 -6.03 2.00
CA GLU A 281 7.85 -7.29 1.59
C GLU A 281 6.63 -7.03 0.69
N VAL A 282 5.80 -6.01 0.99
CA VAL A 282 4.70 -5.58 0.10
C VAL A 282 5.20 -5.13 -1.28
N ILE A 283 6.35 -4.45 -1.36
CA ILE A 283 6.98 -4.09 -2.64
C ILE A 283 7.44 -5.36 -3.37
N GLU A 284 8.05 -6.32 -2.67
CA GLU A 284 8.54 -7.56 -3.27
C GLU A 284 7.38 -8.45 -3.79
N TRP A 285 6.27 -8.58 -3.04
CA TRP A 285 5.04 -9.22 -3.52
C TRP A 285 4.48 -8.51 -4.77
N LEU A 286 4.37 -7.18 -4.74
CA LEU A 286 3.84 -6.39 -5.86
C LEU A 286 4.68 -6.56 -7.13
N ILE A 287 6.00 -6.61 -6.99
CA ILE A 287 6.92 -6.89 -8.11
C ILE A 287 6.75 -8.34 -8.60
N ALA A 288 6.63 -9.33 -7.72
CA ALA A 288 6.43 -10.74 -8.09
C ALA A 288 5.09 -11.01 -8.82
N VAL A 289 4.04 -10.28 -8.44
CA VAL A 289 2.73 -10.25 -9.11
C VAL A 289 2.85 -9.62 -10.50
N VAL A 290 3.36 -8.38 -10.58
CA VAL A 290 3.44 -7.61 -11.83
C VAL A 290 4.37 -8.25 -12.87
N THR A 291 5.51 -8.80 -12.43
CA THR A 291 6.46 -9.51 -13.31
C THR A 291 5.92 -10.86 -13.79
N GLY A 292 4.82 -11.35 -13.22
CA GLY A 292 4.26 -12.67 -13.54
C GLY A 292 5.12 -13.84 -13.08
N ALA A 293 6.05 -13.63 -12.13
CA ALA A 293 6.86 -14.69 -11.56
C ALA A 293 5.98 -15.80 -10.95
N ARG A 294 4.90 -15.39 -10.27
CA ARG A 294 3.84 -16.27 -9.73
C ARG A 294 3.13 -17.06 -10.84
N ILE A 295 2.68 -16.38 -11.91
CA ILE A 295 2.02 -17.00 -13.08
C ILE A 295 2.94 -17.99 -13.81
N SER A 296 4.25 -17.71 -13.90
CA SER A 296 5.22 -18.59 -14.56
C SER A 296 5.45 -19.89 -13.80
N GLN A 297 5.24 -19.90 -12.47
CA GLN A 297 5.20 -21.13 -11.68
C GLN A 297 3.85 -21.84 -11.85
N GLN A 298 2.73 -21.12 -11.76
CA GLN A 298 1.38 -21.67 -11.94
C GLN A 298 1.20 -22.38 -13.29
N ARG A 299 1.61 -21.77 -14.41
CA ARG A 299 1.50 -22.41 -15.73
C ARG A 299 2.28 -23.73 -15.81
N LYS A 300 3.38 -23.89 -15.05
CA LYS A 300 4.10 -25.17 -14.95
C LYS A 300 3.31 -26.18 -14.13
N PHE A 301 2.78 -25.79 -12.97
CA PHE A 301 1.96 -26.67 -12.12
C PHE A 301 0.70 -27.19 -12.85
N LEU A 302 -0.01 -26.32 -13.58
CA LEU A 302 -1.13 -26.73 -14.45
C LEU A 302 -0.69 -27.67 -15.58
N GLN A 303 0.47 -27.41 -16.20
CA GLN A 303 0.97 -28.25 -17.28
C GLN A 303 1.44 -29.63 -16.76
N GLU A 304 2.06 -29.69 -15.59
CA GLU A 304 2.50 -30.91 -14.91
C GLU A 304 1.30 -31.75 -14.44
N THR A 305 0.30 -31.16 -13.77
CA THR A 305 -0.93 -31.85 -13.38
C THR A 305 -1.73 -32.35 -14.60
N LYS A 306 -1.86 -31.53 -15.66
CA LYS A 306 -2.49 -31.94 -16.92
C LYS A 306 -1.74 -33.10 -17.59
N ASN A 307 -0.41 -33.08 -17.59
CA ASN A 307 0.41 -34.19 -18.08
C ASN A 307 0.24 -35.47 -17.24
N VAL A 308 0.10 -35.35 -15.92
CA VAL A 308 -0.18 -36.49 -15.02
C VAL A 308 -1.57 -37.09 -15.27
N LEU A 309 -2.60 -36.28 -15.50
CA LEU A 309 -3.93 -36.79 -15.89
C LEU A 309 -3.91 -37.45 -17.27
N ILE A 310 -3.28 -36.84 -18.28
CA ILE A 310 -3.15 -37.42 -19.63
C ILE A 310 -2.32 -38.72 -19.61
N GLY A 311 -1.33 -38.81 -18.72
CA GLY A 311 -0.59 -40.05 -18.46
C GLY A 311 -1.48 -41.20 -17.96
N LYS A 312 -2.53 -40.89 -17.18
CA LYS A 312 -3.52 -41.88 -16.70
C LYS A 312 -4.61 -42.19 -17.73
N SER A 313 -4.93 -41.28 -18.66
CA SER A 313 -6.00 -41.48 -19.65
C SER A 313 -5.58 -42.23 -20.92
N ARG A 314 -4.35 -42.73 -21.01
CA ARG A 314 -3.82 -43.45 -22.19
C ARG A 314 -4.47 -44.83 -22.49
N HIS A 315 -5.54 -45.17 -21.79
CA HIS A 315 -6.30 -46.41 -21.96
C HIS A 315 -7.80 -46.22 -22.25
N GLN A 316 -8.21 -45.13 -22.95
CA GLN A 316 -9.31 -45.22 -23.92
C GLN A 316 -9.50 -44.01 -24.86
N SER A 317 -9.96 -44.32 -26.07
CA SER A 317 -10.61 -43.45 -27.07
C SER A 317 -9.78 -42.36 -27.77
N CYS A 318 -9.85 -42.36 -29.10
CA CYS A 318 -9.40 -41.27 -29.96
C CYS A 318 -10.58 -40.32 -30.21
N ASN A 319 -10.41 -39.01 -29.96
CA ASN A 319 -11.27 -37.97 -30.51
C ASN A 319 -10.46 -36.68 -30.69
N SER A 320 -10.46 -36.12 -31.89
CA SER A 320 -9.73 -34.89 -32.24
C SER A 320 -10.54 -33.64 -31.85
N ILE A 321 -10.08 -32.91 -30.85
CA ILE A 321 -10.65 -31.60 -30.47
C ILE A 321 -10.24 -30.54 -31.51
N PRO A 322 -11.16 -29.74 -32.08
CA PRO A 322 -10.82 -28.72 -33.07
C PRO A 322 -9.96 -27.59 -32.49
N GLU A 323 -8.89 -27.21 -33.20
CA GLU A 323 -7.91 -26.19 -32.74
C GLU A 323 -8.51 -24.79 -32.51
N LEU A 324 -9.65 -24.49 -33.12
CA LEU A 324 -10.34 -23.20 -32.99
C LEU A 324 -10.84 -22.92 -31.56
N SER A 325 -11.31 -23.94 -30.82
CA SER A 325 -11.83 -23.74 -29.45
C SER A 325 -10.72 -23.50 -28.43
N LEU A 326 -9.50 -24.02 -28.68
CA LEU A 326 -8.32 -23.82 -27.83
C LEU A 326 -7.84 -22.37 -27.83
N ASN A 327 -7.91 -21.68 -28.98
CA ASN A 327 -7.52 -20.27 -29.07
C ASN A 327 -8.50 -19.35 -28.34
N GLU A 328 -9.80 -19.65 -28.34
CA GLU A 328 -10.79 -18.89 -27.57
C GLU A 328 -10.67 -19.11 -26.06
N THR A 329 -10.36 -20.33 -25.61
CA THR A 329 -10.15 -20.58 -24.18
C THR A 329 -8.86 -19.92 -23.70
N LEU A 330 -7.75 -20.03 -24.44
CA LEU A 330 -6.49 -19.35 -24.13
C LEU A 330 -6.65 -17.82 -24.00
N GLN A 331 -7.42 -17.18 -24.89
CA GLN A 331 -7.66 -15.73 -24.80
C GLN A 331 -8.52 -15.34 -23.59
N LYS A 332 -9.50 -16.17 -23.21
CA LYS A 332 -10.33 -15.96 -22.00
C LYS A 332 -9.53 -16.20 -20.72
N GLU A 333 -8.65 -17.21 -20.72
CA GLU A 333 -7.71 -17.49 -19.62
C GLU A 333 -6.71 -16.34 -19.43
N ASP A 334 -6.06 -15.86 -20.49
CA ASP A 334 -5.09 -14.75 -20.38
C ASP A 334 -5.73 -13.43 -19.94
N ALA A 335 -6.96 -13.13 -20.39
CA ALA A 335 -7.71 -11.97 -19.91
C ALA A 335 -8.10 -12.10 -18.43
N SER A 336 -8.49 -13.29 -17.97
CA SER A 336 -8.80 -13.58 -16.57
C SER A 336 -7.56 -13.44 -15.67
N ILE A 337 -6.42 -13.99 -16.10
CA ILE A 337 -5.13 -13.87 -15.43
C ILE A 337 -4.71 -12.39 -15.33
N GLN A 338 -4.84 -11.62 -16.41
CA GLN A 338 -4.50 -10.19 -16.41
C GLN A 338 -5.38 -9.39 -15.43
N PHE A 339 -6.68 -9.68 -15.38
CA PHE A 339 -7.59 -9.06 -14.40
C PHE A 339 -7.20 -9.39 -12.96
N GLN A 340 -6.85 -10.65 -12.66
CA GLN A 340 -6.42 -11.07 -11.33
C GLN A 340 -5.11 -10.41 -10.90
N VAL A 341 -4.11 -10.32 -11.81
CA VAL A 341 -2.87 -9.55 -11.57
C VAL A 341 -3.17 -8.09 -11.25
N GLN A 342 -4.05 -7.45 -12.03
CA GLN A 342 -4.41 -6.06 -11.80
C GLN A 342 -5.13 -5.87 -10.45
N LYS A 343 -5.95 -6.84 -10.03
CA LYS A 343 -6.60 -6.86 -8.72
C LYS A 343 -5.61 -7.01 -7.56
N GLU A 344 -4.74 -8.03 -7.60
CA GLU A 344 -3.72 -8.25 -6.54
C GLU A 344 -2.74 -7.07 -6.46
N ALA A 345 -2.29 -6.54 -7.60
CA ALA A 345 -1.46 -5.34 -7.65
C ALA A 345 -2.17 -4.12 -7.05
N ALA A 346 -3.44 -3.86 -7.39
CA ALA A 346 -4.20 -2.74 -6.82
C ALA A 346 -4.39 -2.86 -5.29
N LEU A 347 -4.59 -4.08 -4.77
CA LEU A 347 -4.65 -4.34 -3.33
C LEU A 347 -3.30 -4.02 -2.64
N LEU A 348 -2.18 -4.47 -3.20
CA LEU A 348 -0.84 -4.19 -2.64
C LEU A 348 -0.47 -2.69 -2.73
N GLN A 349 -0.80 -2.02 -3.84
CA GLN A 349 -0.66 -0.56 -3.97
C GLN A 349 -1.50 0.20 -2.93
N ARG A 350 -2.64 -0.35 -2.50
CA ARG A 350 -3.49 0.22 -1.47
C ARG A 350 -2.88 0.07 -0.07
N MET A 351 -2.20 -1.04 0.22
CA MET A 351 -1.33 -1.15 1.41
C MET A 351 -0.20 -0.11 1.41
N LEU A 352 0.50 0.07 0.27
CA LEU A 352 1.54 1.10 0.15
C LEU A 352 0.95 2.53 0.31
N SER A 353 -0.28 2.75 -0.14
CA SER A 353 -1.00 4.02 0.04
C SER A 353 -1.27 4.33 1.52
N ILE A 354 -1.55 3.29 2.35
CA ILE A 354 -1.67 3.42 3.80
C ILE A 354 -0.27 3.65 4.44
N ALA A 355 0.75 2.90 4.01
CA ALA A 355 2.13 3.04 4.50
C ALA A 355 2.70 4.47 4.33
N VAL A 356 2.27 5.18 3.30
CA VAL A 356 2.62 6.61 3.09
C VAL A 356 2.04 7.52 4.17
N GLU A 357 0.85 7.25 4.70
CA GLU A 357 0.07 8.21 5.52
C GLU A 357 0.03 7.88 7.04
N VAL A 358 0.57 6.74 7.48
CA VAL A 358 0.57 6.32 8.91
C VAL A 358 1.62 6.99 9.80
N ASP A 359 2.65 7.62 9.21
CA ASP A 359 3.70 8.35 9.95
C ASP A 359 3.57 9.86 9.87
N LYS A 360 4.49 10.59 10.51
CA LYS A 360 4.39 12.06 10.65
C LYS A 360 4.62 12.82 9.35
N SER A 361 5.30 12.23 8.36
CA SER A 361 5.70 12.93 7.13
C SER A 361 5.43 12.06 5.89
N PRO A 362 4.25 12.20 5.26
CA PRO A 362 3.92 11.46 4.04
C PRO A 362 4.91 11.70 2.91
N ASN A 363 5.49 12.90 2.82
CA ASN A 363 6.54 13.20 1.84
C ASN A 363 7.85 12.43 2.10
N CYS A 364 8.21 12.16 3.36
CA CYS A 364 9.38 11.33 3.69
C CYS A 364 9.09 9.85 3.42
N ASN A 365 7.92 9.34 3.83
CA ASN A 365 7.51 7.95 3.57
C ASN A 365 7.45 7.69 2.06
N ALA A 366 6.80 8.56 1.29
CA ALA A 366 6.69 8.42 -0.16
C ALA A 366 8.04 8.45 -0.87
N SER A 367 9.02 9.25 -0.40
CA SER A 367 10.39 9.16 -0.91
C SER A 367 11.04 7.81 -0.56
N LYS A 368 11.05 7.42 0.72
CA LYS A 368 11.69 6.16 1.18
C LYS A 368 11.13 4.91 0.49
N ILE A 369 9.82 4.87 0.24
CA ILE A 369 9.16 3.79 -0.51
C ILE A 369 9.50 3.88 -2.00
N ALA A 370 9.49 5.09 -2.60
CA ALA A 370 9.81 5.27 -4.01
C ALA A 370 11.27 4.93 -4.37
N ASP A 371 12.22 5.26 -3.49
CA ASP A 371 13.64 4.92 -3.68
C ASP A 371 13.83 3.40 -3.80
N MET A 372 13.13 2.62 -2.96
CA MET A 372 13.13 1.16 -3.05
C MET A 372 12.36 0.62 -4.26
N ILE A 373 11.17 1.16 -4.56
CA ILE A 373 10.41 0.78 -5.76
C ILE A 373 11.24 1.02 -7.02
N PHE A 374 11.96 2.14 -7.10
CA PHE A 374 12.74 2.52 -8.28
C PHE A 374 13.82 1.48 -8.62
N SER A 375 14.56 0.97 -7.63
CA SER A 375 15.53 -0.11 -7.83
C SER A 375 14.90 -1.38 -8.43
N SER A 376 13.70 -1.77 -7.98
CA SER A 376 12.99 -2.93 -8.51
C SER A 376 12.36 -2.65 -9.89
N LEU A 377 11.85 -1.44 -10.11
CA LEU A 377 11.11 -1.04 -11.31
C LEU A 377 12.02 -0.88 -12.53
N LEU A 378 13.28 -0.48 -12.35
CA LEU A 378 14.31 -0.54 -13.41
C LEU A 378 14.55 -1.97 -13.91
N ASN A 379 14.34 -2.98 -13.06
CA ASN A 379 14.54 -4.39 -13.40
C ASN A 379 13.30 -5.05 -14.04
N ILE A 380 12.16 -4.37 -14.14
CA ILE A 380 10.98 -4.89 -14.86
C ILE A 380 11.18 -4.69 -16.38
N PRO A 381 11.37 -5.76 -17.17
CA PRO A 381 11.87 -5.61 -18.53
C PRO A 381 10.77 -5.26 -19.55
N LYS A 382 9.53 -5.71 -19.30
CA LYS A 382 8.41 -5.55 -20.24
C LYS A 382 7.62 -4.28 -19.95
N ARG A 383 7.32 -3.52 -21.01
CA ARG A 383 6.53 -2.28 -20.96
C ARG A 383 5.16 -2.47 -20.28
N GLY A 384 4.39 -3.48 -20.69
CA GLY A 384 3.06 -3.76 -20.14
C GLY A 384 3.07 -4.08 -18.64
N GLN A 385 4.17 -4.61 -18.11
CA GLN A 385 4.31 -4.86 -16.67
C GLN A 385 4.55 -3.55 -15.91
N ARG A 386 5.42 -2.67 -16.41
CA ARG A 386 5.60 -1.31 -15.86
C ARG A 386 4.31 -0.48 -15.95
N ASP A 387 3.52 -0.66 -17.01
CA ASP A 387 2.22 -0.02 -17.21
C ASP A 387 1.19 -0.47 -16.16
N ILE A 388 1.06 -1.78 -15.91
CA ILE A 388 0.24 -2.32 -14.80
C ILE A 388 0.73 -1.80 -13.44
N PHE A 389 2.05 -1.76 -13.21
CA PHE A 389 2.61 -1.21 -11.97
C PHE A 389 2.17 0.24 -11.75
N LEU A 390 2.38 1.11 -12.74
CA LEU A 390 2.16 2.56 -12.61
C LEU A 390 0.68 2.96 -12.65
N SER A 391 -0.15 2.24 -13.41
CA SER A 391 -1.60 2.49 -13.51
C SER A 391 -2.36 2.08 -12.25
N THR A 392 -1.88 1.07 -11.49
CA THR A 392 -2.46 0.65 -10.21
C THR A 392 -2.07 1.54 -9.02
N MET A 393 -1.19 2.54 -9.19
CA MET A 393 -0.79 3.44 -8.10
C MET A 393 -1.85 4.51 -7.78
N ASP A 394 -2.76 4.17 -6.86
CA ASP A 394 -3.76 5.08 -6.31
C ASP A 394 -3.14 6.27 -5.52
N CYS A 395 -2.05 6.04 -4.77
CA CYS A 395 -1.35 7.10 -4.06
C CYS A 395 -0.60 8.04 -5.02
N HIS A 396 -1.21 9.18 -5.34
CA HIS A 396 -0.60 10.24 -6.16
C HIS A 396 0.77 10.69 -5.66
N LEU A 397 0.98 10.80 -4.33
CA LEU A 397 2.26 11.24 -3.76
C LEU A 397 3.39 10.24 -4.07
N LEU A 398 3.13 8.95 -3.86
CA LEU A 398 4.08 7.89 -4.17
C LEU A 398 4.31 7.75 -5.68
N ARG A 399 3.24 7.82 -6.49
CA ARG A 399 3.34 7.81 -7.96
C ARG A 399 4.17 8.96 -8.49
N CYS A 400 4.00 10.18 -7.96
CA CYS A 400 4.88 11.30 -8.31
C CYS A 400 6.34 11.04 -7.95
N LYS A 401 6.64 10.40 -6.82
CA LYS A 401 8.02 10.11 -6.41
C LYS A 401 8.67 9.02 -7.28
N VAL A 402 7.96 7.94 -7.58
CA VAL A 402 8.46 6.91 -8.50
C VAL A 402 8.66 7.47 -9.92
N LEU A 403 7.70 8.26 -10.43
CA LEU A 403 7.83 8.90 -11.75
C LEU A 403 8.92 10.00 -11.77
N GLU A 404 9.11 10.76 -10.69
CA GLU A 404 10.21 11.72 -10.54
C GLU A 404 11.58 11.02 -10.68
N LEU A 405 11.77 9.85 -10.03
CA LEU A 405 13.00 9.07 -10.12
C LEU A 405 13.22 8.45 -11.52
N LEU A 406 12.19 7.82 -12.11
CA LEU A 406 12.25 7.25 -13.46
C LEU A 406 12.64 8.29 -14.52
N LEU A 407 12.06 9.50 -14.43
CA LEU A 407 12.28 10.56 -15.41
C LEU A 407 13.57 11.33 -15.16
N HIS A 408 14.02 11.43 -13.90
CA HIS A 408 15.36 11.90 -13.54
C HIS A 408 16.43 10.96 -14.12
N HIS A 409 16.29 9.64 -13.95
CA HIS A 409 17.16 8.63 -14.57
C HIS A 409 17.09 8.63 -16.11
N SER A 410 15.95 8.99 -16.69
CA SER A 410 15.76 9.06 -18.14
C SER A 410 16.27 10.35 -18.80
N CYS A 411 16.95 11.24 -18.05
CA CYS A 411 17.54 12.48 -18.54
C CYS A 411 19.06 12.51 -18.30
N SER A 412 19.82 13.09 -19.24
CA SER A 412 21.30 13.05 -19.19
C SER A 412 21.97 14.12 -18.29
N LYS A 413 21.24 15.15 -17.83
CA LYS A 413 21.70 16.18 -16.87
C LYS A 413 20.55 16.62 -15.96
N PRO A 414 19.97 15.72 -15.15
CA PRO A 414 18.72 16.00 -14.46
C PRO A 414 18.90 17.01 -13.30
N PRO A 415 17.91 17.88 -13.02
CA PRO A 415 18.01 18.87 -11.96
C PRO A 415 17.77 18.25 -10.58
N ASN A 416 18.64 18.59 -9.62
CA ASN A 416 18.60 18.18 -8.20
C ASN A 416 17.53 18.93 -7.38
N GLU A 417 16.64 19.67 -8.04
CA GLU A 417 15.62 20.51 -7.42
C GLU A 417 14.36 19.69 -7.08
N PRO A 418 13.48 20.12 -6.15
CA PRO A 418 12.21 19.43 -5.90
C PRO A 418 11.29 19.44 -7.13
N LEU A 419 10.43 18.42 -7.22
CA LEU A 419 9.38 18.35 -8.25
C LEU A 419 8.48 19.59 -8.22
N SER A 420 8.45 20.27 -9.37
CA SER A 420 7.73 21.50 -9.68
C SER A 420 7.39 21.54 -11.18
N LEU A 421 6.50 22.42 -11.63
CA LEU A 421 6.14 22.50 -13.07
C LEU A 421 7.35 22.83 -13.96
N THR A 422 8.27 23.71 -13.56
CA THR A 422 9.51 23.98 -14.31
C THR A 422 10.36 22.70 -14.46
N LYS A 423 10.45 21.86 -13.42
CA LYS A 423 11.18 20.58 -13.49
C LYS A 423 10.50 19.56 -14.43
N ILE A 424 9.18 19.57 -14.51
CA ILE A 424 8.44 18.73 -15.46
C ILE A 424 8.70 19.20 -16.91
N LEU A 425 8.63 20.51 -17.17
CA LEU A 425 9.02 21.07 -18.48
C LEU A 425 10.49 20.77 -18.83
N TYR A 426 11.39 20.79 -17.85
CA TYR A 426 12.78 20.37 -18.07
C TYR A 426 12.85 18.92 -18.55
N PHE A 427 12.19 17.97 -17.86
CA PHE A 427 12.19 16.56 -18.27
C PHE A 427 11.64 16.39 -19.69
N LEU A 428 10.49 16.98 -20.01
CA LEU A 428 9.87 16.94 -21.35
C LEU A 428 10.86 17.33 -22.46
N ASN A 429 11.70 18.33 -22.22
CA ASN A 429 12.71 18.78 -23.18
C ASN A 429 14.00 17.93 -23.18
N ASN A 430 14.30 17.16 -22.12
CA ASN A 430 15.61 16.52 -21.92
C ASN A 430 15.61 14.98 -21.73
N VAL A 431 14.46 14.30 -21.84
CA VAL A 431 14.43 12.82 -21.86
C VAL A 431 15.23 12.27 -23.06
N SER A 432 16.06 11.26 -22.78
CA SER A 432 16.96 10.56 -23.71
C SER A 432 16.75 9.03 -23.75
N LEU A 433 15.62 8.52 -23.23
CA LEU A 433 15.13 7.13 -23.38
C LEU A 433 16.06 6.01 -22.82
N LEU A 434 16.71 6.23 -21.67
CA LEU A 434 17.73 5.32 -21.10
C LEU A 434 17.22 3.93 -20.64
N LEU A 435 15.91 3.71 -20.51
CA LEU A 435 15.37 2.43 -20.03
C LEU A 435 15.75 1.26 -20.95
N THR A 436 16.06 0.10 -20.36
CA THR A 436 16.32 -1.16 -21.05
C THR A 436 15.02 -1.92 -21.30
N TYR A 437 14.87 -2.46 -22.51
CA TYR A 437 13.69 -3.22 -22.95
C TYR A 437 14.18 -4.58 -23.46
N GLN A 438 13.61 -5.68 -22.97
CA GLN A 438 13.86 -7.02 -23.55
C GLN A 438 13.12 -7.20 -24.88
N ASP A 439 11.90 -6.65 -24.96
CA ASP A 439 11.10 -6.63 -26.17
C ASP A 439 11.75 -5.72 -27.22
N ARG A 440 11.76 -6.14 -28.50
CA ARG A 440 12.29 -5.34 -29.64
C ARG A 440 11.34 -4.21 -30.04
N GLU A 441 10.97 -3.37 -29.07
CA GLU A 441 10.01 -2.29 -29.26
C GLU A 441 10.51 -1.22 -30.23
N LYS A 442 9.59 -0.74 -31.08
CA LYS A 442 9.78 0.40 -31.97
C LYS A 442 9.98 1.66 -31.14
N LEU A 443 10.80 2.59 -31.62
CA LEU A 443 11.13 3.84 -30.89
C LEU A 443 9.89 4.63 -30.44
N TRP A 444 8.78 4.58 -31.19
CA TRP A 444 7.54 5.24 -30.80
C TRP A 444 6.87 4.63 -29.56
N GLN A 445 7.04 3.34 -29.26
CA GLN A 445 6.45 2.68 -28.08
C GLN A 445 7.11 3.17 -26.77
N ARG A 446 8.42 3.46 -26.85
CA ARG A 446 9.19 4.09 -25.76
C ARG A 446 8.73 5.53 -25.52
N TRP A 447 8.52 6.30 -26.58
CA TRP A 447 7.91 7.64 -26.49
C TRP A 447 6.48 7.59 -25.94
N ASP A 448 5.68 6.61 -26.34
CA ASP A 448 4.32 6.41 -25.83
C ASP A 448 4.28 6.04 -24.34
N GLU A 449 5.30 5.30 -23.84
CA GLU A 449 5.50 5.04 -22.41
C GLU A 449 5.88 6.33 -21.67
N ILE A 450 6.88 7.07 -22.14
CA ILE A 450 7.31 8.34 -21.54
C ILE A 450 6.17 9.37 -21.52
N LEU A 451 5.40 9.50 -22.60
CA LEU A 451 4.25 10.40 -22.66
C LEU A 451 3.12 9.95 -21.72
N HIS A 452 2.93 8.64 -21.51
CA HIS A 452 2.01 8.16 -20.48
C HIS A 452 2.52 8.51 -19.08
N GLN A 453 3.78 8.22 -18.77
CA GLN A 453 4.45 8.56 -17.51
C GLN A 453 4.37 10.07 -17.18
N MET A 454 4.56 10.95 -18.17
CA MET A 454 4.43 12.40 -18.01
C MET A 454 3.00 12.84 -17.69
N ASN A 455 2.00 12.27 -18.37
CA ASN A 455 0.59 12.53 -18.08
C ASN A 455 0.21 12.03 -16.67
N LEU A 456 0.65 10.82 -16.27
CA LEU A 456 0.48 10.29 -14.92
C LEU A 456 1.16 11.16 -13.84
N LEU A 457 2.34 11.74 -14.16
CA LEU A 457 3.08 12.64 -13.29
C LEU A 457 2.31 13.94 -13.06
N LEU A 458 1.84 14.60 -14.12
CA LEU A 458 1.10 15.87 -14.01
C LEU A 458 -0.26 15.72 -13.34
N LEU A 459 -1.01 14.66 -13.66
CA LEU A 459 -2.26 14.31 -12.96
C LEU A 459 -2.03 14.15 -11.46
N SER A 460 -0.96 13.45 -11.08
CA SER A 460 -0.60 13.24 -9.68
C SER A 460 -0.07 14.52 -9.01
N TYR A 461 0.72 15.32 -9.73
CA TYR A 461 1.27 16.59 -9.22
C TYR A 461 0.15 17.57 -8.85
N ARG A 462 -0.82 17.74 -9.75
CA ARG A 462 -2.01 18.57 -9.50
C ARG A 462 -2.81 18.07 -8.30
N LYS A 463 -3.01 16.75 -8.18
CA LYS A 463 -3.69 16.14 -7.02
C LYS A 463 -2.92 16.34 -5.71
N ILE A 464 -1.58 16.31 -5.72
CA ILE A 464 -0.74 16.60 -4.55
C ILE A 464 -0.87 18.06 -4.09
N VAL A 465 -0.81 19.00 -5.03
CA VAL A 465 -0.94 20.43 -4.77
C VAL A 465 -2.33 20.76 -4.22
N LEU A 466 -3.39 20.38 -4.95
CA LEU A 466 -4.78 20.66 -4.55
C LEU A 466 -5.19 19.93 -3.26
N GLY A 467 -4.76 18.69 -3.07
CA GLY A 467 -5.08 17.88 -1.89
C GLY A 467 -4.21 18.15 -0.67
N HIS A 468 -3.24 19.08 -0.75
CA HIS A 468 -2.23 19.33 0.29
C HIS A 468 -1.44 18.07 0.70
N LEU A 469 -1.26 17.09 -0.21
CA LEU A 469 -0.85 15.72 0.12
C LEU A 469 0.58 15.59 0.71
N ARG A 470 1.40 16.64 0.63
CA ARG A 470 2.76 16.66 1.22
C ARG A 470 2.75 16.77 2.76
N ASN A 471 1.68 17.30 3.37
CA ASN A 471 1.55 17.52 4.82
C ASN A 471 0.94 16.29 5.51
N SER A 472 1.14 16.09 6.82
CA SER A 472 0.50 14.97 7.54
C SER A 472 -1.03 15.03 7.47
N VAL A 473 -1.73 13.90 7.65
CA VAL A 473 -3.20 13.86 7.63
C VAL A 473 -3.82 14.84 8.65
N TYR A 474 -3.20 15.01 9.81
CA TYR A 474 -3.65 15.96 10.84
C TYR A 474 -3.41 17.43 10.47
N GLU A 475 -2.37 17.77 9.72
CA GLU A 475 -2.22 19.11 9.15
C GLU A 475 -3.19 19.34 7.99
N ARG A 476 -3.42 18.31 7.17
CA ARG A 476 -4.36 18.30 6.04
C ARG A 476 -5.81 18.55 6.48
N ILE A 477 -6.23 17.92 7.59
CA ILE A 477 -7.46 18.25 8.34
C ILE A 477 -7.56 19.76 8.54
N ASN A 478 -6.54 20.34 9.19
CA ASN A 478 -6.55 21.73 9.61
C ASN A 478 -6.44 22.73 8.45
N LEU A 479 -5.77 22.36 7.35
CA LEU A 479 -5.69 23.18 6.14
C LEU A 479 -7.04 23.21 5.40
N ILE A 480 -7.71 22.07 5.25
CA ILE A 480 -8.99 21.99 4.53
C ILE A 480 -10.12 22.64 5.35
N ILE A 481 -10.17 22.44 6.67
CA ILE A 481 -11.13 23.12 7.56
C ILE A 481 -10.97 24.65 7.52
N LYS A 482 -9.76 25.15 7.24
CA LYS A 482 -9.47 26.59 7.09
C LYS A 482 -9.65 27.11 5.65
N ALA A 483 -10.15 26.27 4.73
CA ALA A 483 -10.22 26.56 3.28
C ALA A 483 -8.89 27.10 2.71
N ALA A 484 -7.75 26.60 3.21
CA ALA A 484 -6.44 27.13 2.87
C ALA A 484 -6.12 26.88 1.39
N LYS A 485 -5.76 27.95 0.66
CA LYS A 485 -5.31 27.86 -0.73
C LYS A 485 -4.12 26.89 -0.87
N PRO A 486 -4.03 26.12 -1.97
CA PRO A 486 -2.86 25.30 -2.28
C PRO A 486 -1.56 26.10 -2.22
N LYS A 487 -0.50 25.50 -1.68
CA LYS A 487 0.84 26.10 -1.65
C LYS A 487 1.64 25.67 -2.88
N LEU A 488 1.63 26.51 -3.92
CA LEU A 488 2.55 26.42 -5.05
C LEU A 488 3.99 26.72 -4.62
N GLN A 489 4.95 26.13 -5.32
CA GLN A 489 6.36 26.50 -5.23
C GLN A 489 6.67 27.67 -6.16
N SER A 490 7.77 28.40 -5.93
CA SER A 490 8.21 29.47 -6.83
C SER A 490 8.50 28.98 -8.26
N LYS A 491 8.76 27.68 -8.44
CA LYS A 491 8.99 26.99 -9.73
C LYS A 491 7.77 26.23 -10.25
N ASP A 492 6.59 26.50 -9.70
CA ASP A 492 5.31 26.08 -10.30
C ASP A 492 4.72 27.16 -11.22
N TYR A 493 5.20 28.41 -11.15
CA TYR A 493 4.79 29.46 -12.08
C TYR A 493 5.54 29.30 -13.42
N ILE A 494 4.82 28.86 -14.46
CA ILE A 494 5.32 28.71 -15.84
C ILE A 494 4.49 29.54 -16.81
N GLU A 495 5.07 29.97 -17.93
CA GLU A 495 4.33 30.75 -18.91
C GLU A 495 3.64 29.89 -19.99
N LYS A 496 2.61 30.47 -20.62
CA LYS A 496 1.98 29.89 -21.83
C LYS A 496 2.94 29.82 -23.03
N SER A 497 4.04 30.58 -23.00
CA SER A 497 5.18 30.50 -23.93
C SER A 497 5.98 29.22 -23.71
N ASP A 498 6.39 28.92 -22.47
CA ASP A 498 7.15 27.72 -22.08
C ASP A 498 6.42 26.41 -22.45
N ILE A 499 5.10 26.36 -22.20
CA ILE A 499 4.25 25.22 -22.54
C ILE A 499 4.26 25.01 -24.06
N LYS A 500 3.99 26.06 -24.86
CA LYS A 500 4.01 25.98 -26.33
C LYS A 500 5.36 25.55 -26.87
N HIS A 501 6.46 26.08 -26.32
CA HIS A 501 7.81 25.72 -26.71
C HIS A 501 8.11 24.24 -26.43
N SER A 502 7.76 23.75 -25.24
CA SER A 502 7.99 22.37 -24.81
C SER A 502 7.16 21.35 -25.61
N ILE A 503 5.89 21.67 -25.91
CA ILE A 503 5.03 20.85 -26.78
C ILE A 503 5.59 20.80 -28.21
N HIS A 504 6.00 21.95 -28.78
CA HIS A 504 6.61 22.00 -30.11
C HIS A 504 7.94 21.22 -30.18
N SER A 505 8.77 21.33 -29.14
CA SER A 505 10.02 20.58 -28.97
C SER A 505 9.79 19.06 -29.04
N ILE A 506 8.79 18.54 -28.31
CA ILE A 506 8.41 17.12 -28.37
C ILE A 506 7.85 16.74 -29.75
N GLN A 507 6.94 17.54 -30.32
CA GLN A 507 6.39 17.27 -31.65
C GLN A 507 7.49 17.21 -32.72
N LYS A 508 8.53 18.07 -32.62
CA LYS A 508 9.71 18.04 -33.49
C LYS A 508 10.52 16.75 -33.32
N LYS A 509 10.82 16.33 -32.08
CA LYS A 509 11.52 15.06 -31.80
C LYS A 509 10.76 13.85 -32.36
N LEU A 510 9.44 13.80 -32.19
CA LEU A 510 8.61 12.70 -32.68
C LEU A 510 8.56 12.63 -34.21
N ARG A 511 8.47 13.78 -34.89
CA ARG A 511 8.57 13.88 -36.36
C ARG A 511 9.94 13.47 -36.93
N GLN A 512 10.97 13.43 -36.09
CA GLN A 512 12.32 12.99 -36.47
C GLN A 512 12.54 11.47 -36.32
N ILE A 513 11.54 10.70 -35.85
CA ILE A 513 11.62 9.24 -35.76
C ILE A 513 11.40 8.65 -37.16
N PRO A 514 12.39 7.95 -37.76
CA PRO A 514 12.21 7.30 -39.05
C PRO A 514 11.35 6.03 -38.93
N GLY A 515 10.48 5.78 -39.92
CA GLY A 515 10.01 4.44 -40.25
C GLY A 515 8.50 4.24 -40.43
N GLN A 516 7.63 4.91 -39.65
CA GLN A 516 6.17 4.75 -39.71
C GLN A 516 5.44 6.06 -39.34
N PRO A 517 4.18 6.28 -39.80
CA PRO A 517 3.35 7.37 -39.30
C PRO A 517 3.13 7.23 -37.78
N ILE A 518 3.11 8.37 -37.08
CA ILE A 518 2.87 8.44 -35.64
C ILE A 518 1.41 8.03 -35.36
N PRO A 519 1.14 7.04 -34.48
CA PRO A 519 -0.23 6.66 -34.12
C PRO A 519 -1.03 7.80 -33.48
N SER A 520 -2.36 7.84 -33.69
CA SER A 520 -3.24 8.91 -33.18
C SER A 520 -3.15 9.07 -31.66
N HIS A 521 -3.06 7.97 -30.92
CA HIS A 521 -2.97 7.94 -29.45
C HIS A 521 -1.75 8.70 -28.91
N ILE A 522 -0.70 8.88 -29.71
CA ILE A 522 0.45 9.72 -29.33
C ILE A 522 0.09 11.22 -29.44
N SER A 523 -0.70 11.64 -30.44
CA SER A 523 -1.24 13.01 -30.52
C SER A 523 -2.20 13.27 -29.36
N GLU A 524 -3.14 12.35 -29.12
CA GLU A 524 -4.10 12.41 -28.01
C GLU A 524 -3.39 12.58 -26.65
N LYS A 525 -2.28 11.86 -26.42
CA LYS A 525 -1.44 12.01 -25.22
C LYS A 525 -0.67 13.34 -25.14
N ILE A 526 -0.33 13.97 -26.26
CA ILE A 526 0.33 15.29 -26.29
C ILE A 526 -0.70 16.41 -26.09
N GLU A 527 -1.90 16.26 -26.63
CA GLU A 527 -3.03 17.17 -26.42
C GLU A 527 -3.47 17.13 -24.95
N LEU A 528 -3.60 15.94 -24.36
CA LEU A 528 -3.80 15.77 -22.91
C LEU A 528 -2.68 16.44 -22.10
N LEU A 529 -1.42 16.25 -22.49
CA LEU A 529 -0.27 16.86 -21.82
C LEU A 529 -0.34 18.39 -21.85
N GLN A 530 -0.71 18.97 -23.00
CA GLN A 530 -0.91 20.41 -23.16
C GLN A 530 -2.07 20.94 -22.30
N VAL A 531 -3.19 20.21 -22.21
CA VAL A 531 -4.34 20.55 -21.36
C VAL A 531 -3.96 20.47 -19.87
N LEU A 532 -3.22 19.44 -19.46
CA LEU A 532 -2.77 19.28 -18.07
C LEU A 532 -1.78 20.37 -17.66
N LEU A 533 -0.82 20.71 -18.50
CA LEU A 533 0.11 21.84 -18.26
C LEU A 533 -0.63 23.18 -18.22
N SER A 534 -1.55 23.42 -19.14
CA SER A 534 -2.31 24.68 -19.20
C SER A 534 -3.19 24.85 -17.96
N THR A 535 -3.89 23.80 -17.54
CA THR A 535 -4.81 23.84 -16.39
C THR A 535 -4.14 23.62 -15.03
N ALA A 536 -2.82 23.39 -15.01
CA ALA A 536 -2.02 23.45 -13.78
C ALA A 536 -1.71 24.90 -13.35
N MET A 537 -1.90 25.88 -14.24
CA MET A 537 -1.77 27.32 -13.93
C MET A 537 -3.01 27.94 -13.27
N ASP A 538 -4.15 27.24 -13.29
CA ASP A 538 -5.43 27.72 -12.76
C ASP A 538 -5.63 27.31 -11.28
N ILE A 539 -4.60 27.47 -10.44
CA ILE A 539 -4.52 26.97 -9.03
C ILE A 539 -4.19 28.10 -8.04
#